data_AF-A0A6M4GX86-F1
#
_entry.id   AF-A0A6M4GX86-F1
#
_cell.length_a   1.000
_cell.length_b   1.000
_cell.length_c   1.000
_cell.angle_alpha   90.00
_cell.angle_beta   90.00
_cell.angle_gamma   90.00
#
_symmetry.space_group_name_H-M   'P 1'
#
loop_
_entity.id
_entity.type
_entity.pdbx_description
1 polymer ?
#
loop_
_entity_poly.entity_id
_entity_poly.type
_entity_poly.pdbx_seq_one_letter_code
_entity_poly.pdbx_strand_id
1 'polypeptide(L)'
;MPEPVTLAGTGWTVPGAANPGAAARLEFSTTGRVTGFTGCNMLTGSYTYDGDRLEVAAATTKRACLGAGNEAEALMLAILAGRPRAAISGNKLILTTPDGKRLELDRN
;
A
#
# COMPACT_ATOMS: atom_id res chain seq x y z
N MET A 1 -17.24 19.04 -1.37
CA MET A 1 -16.65 18.44 -0.14
C MET A 1 -15.98 17.17 -0.60
N PRO A 2 -14.64 17.01 -0.53
CA PRO A 2 -14.01 15.75 -0.91
C PRO A 2 -14.47 14.68 0.08
N GLU A 3 -15.07 13.62 -0.42
CA GLU A 3 -15.52 12.50 0.39
C GLU A 3 -14.31 11.91 1.14
N PRO A 4 -14.46 11.51 2.42
CA PRO A 4 -13.39 10.84 3.11
C PRO A 4 -13.05 9.59 2.29
N VAL A 5 -11.84 9.60 1.73
CA VAL A 5 -11.19 8.47 1.07
C VAL A 5 -11.33 7.28 2.03
N THR A 6 -12.32 6.43 1.78
CA THR A 6 -12.70 5.32 2.65
C THR A 6 -11.79 4.14 2.32
N LEU A 7 -10.51 4.31 2.67
CA LEU A 7 -9.57 3.20 2.77
C LEU A 7 -10.03 2.25 3.89
N ALA A 8 -10.61 2.81 4.94
CA ALA A 8 -11.22 2.10 6.05
C ALA A 8 -12.15 0.94 5.61
N GLY A 9 -11.74 -0.29 5.87
CA GLY A 9 -12.49 -1.52 5.56
C GLY A 9 -12.36 -2.01 4.11
N THR A 10 -11.33 -1.59 3.37
CA THR A 10 -11.14 -1.98 1.96
C THR A 10 -9.85 -2.76 1.74
N GLY A 11 -9.96 -3.79 0.91
CA GLY A 11 -8.85 -4.58 0.40
C GLY A 11 -8.39 -4.07 -0.96
N TRP A 12 -7.10 -3.86 -1.09
CA TRP A 12 -6.43 -3.40 -2.30
C TRP A 12 -5.38 -4.41 -2.72
N THR A 13 -5.21 -4.60 -4.01
CA THR A 13 -4.28 -5.60 -4.57
C THR A 13 -3.45 -4.92 -5.64
N VAL A 14 -2.16 -5.23 -5.75
CA VAL A 14 -1.32 -4.68 -6.82
C VAL A 14 -1.58 -5.46 -8.11
N PRO A 15 -2.25 -4.88 -9.12
CA PRO A 15 -2.39 -5.51 -10.41
C PRO A 15 -1.02 -5.60 -11.10
N GLY A 16 -0.69 -6.77 -11.64
CA GLY A 16 0.58 -6.97 -12.34
C GLY A 16 1.78 -7.27 -11.44
N ALA A 17 1.56 -7.65 -10.17
CA ALA A 17 2.60 -8.36 -9.43
C ALA A 17 3.05 -9.57 -10.26
N ALA A 18 4.32 -9.55 -10.71
CA ALA A 18 4.86 -10.51 -11.67
C ALA A 18 4.76 -11.98 -11.22
N ASN A 19 4.46 -12.22 -9.95
CA ASN A 19 4.10 -13.52 -9.42
C ASN A 19 2.70 -13.48 -8.78
N PRO A 20 1.69 -14.22 -9.28
CA PRO A 20 0.36 -14.29 -8.68
C PRO A 20 0.36 -14.92 -7.28
N GLY A 21 1.33 -15.80 -6.96
CA GLY A 21 1.55 -16.30 -5.58
C GLY A 21 2.22 -15.29 -4.63
N ALA A 22 2.74 -14.20 -5.18
CA ALA A 22 3.33 -13.06 -4.48
C ALA A 22 2.51 -11.77 -4.72
N ALA A 23 1.23 -11.91 -5.07
CA ALA A 23 0.36 -10.76 -5.31
C ALA A 23 0.29 -9.93 -4.03
N ALA A 24 0.86 -8.73 -4.08
CA ALA A 24 0.85 -7.85 -2.93
C ALA A 24 -0.57 -7.36 -2.68
N ARG A 25 -1.06 -7.52 -1.45
CA ARG A 25 -2.38 -7.07 -1.01
C ARG A 25 -2.26 -6.20 0.23
N LEU A 26 -3.13 -5.22 0.36
CA LEU A 26 -3.20 -4.27 1.46
C LEU A 26 -4.67 -4.14 1.86
N GLU A 27 -4.99 -4.57 3.06
CA GLU A 27 -6.26 -4.33 3.75
C GLU A 27 -6.10 -3.19 4.73
N PHE A 28 -6.89 -2.15 4.56
CA PHE A 28 -6.99 -1.06 5.52
C PHE A 28 -8.22 -1.33 6.39
N SER A 29 -8.05 -1.36 7.70
CA SER A 29 -9.12 -1.48 8.68
C SER A 29 -9.78 -0.13 8.96
N THR A 30 -11.06 -0.17 9.36
CA THR A 30 -11.82 1.02 9.78
C THR A 30 -11.27 1.71 11.04
N THR A 31 -10.38 1.03 11.76
CA THR A 31 -9.71 1.51 12.97
C THR A 31 -8.42 2.30 12.71
N GLY A 32 -8.08 2.59 11.44
CA GLY A 32 -6.83 3.27 11.09
C GLY A 32 -5.61 2.34 11.04
N ARG A 33 -5.83 1.03 10.99
CA ARG A 33 -4.77 0.03 10.80
C ARG A 33 -4.67 -0.39 9.35
N VAL A 34 -3.47 -0.73 8.91
CA VAL A 34 -3.21 -1.38 7.63
C VAL A 34 -2.54 -2.72 7.87
N THR A 35 -3.03 -3.74 7.20
CA THR A 35 -2.48 -5.09 7.19
C THR A 35 -2.34 -5.52 5.75
N GLY A 36 -1.33 -6.28 5.41
CA GLY A 36 -1.11 -6.65 4.04
C GLY A 36 0.00 -7.66 3.88
N PHE A 37 0.25 -7.95 2.62
CA PHE A 37 1.27 -8.87 2.18
C PHE A 37 1.97 -8.22 1.00
N THR A 38 3.31 -8.14 1.03
CA THR A 38 4.12 -7.55 -0.04
C THR A 38 4.55 -8.59 -1.08
N GLY A 39 3.99 -9.80 -1.02
CA GLY A 39 4.36 -10.93 -1.86
C GLY A 39 5.38 -11.87 -1.22
N CYS A 40 6.09 -11.43 -0.19
CA CYS A 40 7.00 -12.28 0.57
C CYS A 40 6.94 -12.07 2.08
N ASN A 41 6.62 -10.85 2.50
CA ASN A 41 6.51 -10.47 3.90
C ASN A 41 5.09 -9.98 4.20
N MET A 42 4.65 -10.21 5.44
CA MET A 42 3.48 -9.53 5.96
C MET A 42 3.85 -8.11 6.36
N LEU A 43 2.98 -7.19 5.96
CA LEU A 43 3.01 -5.78 6.29
C LEU A 43 1.90 -5.51 7.30
N THR A 44 2.24 -4.87 8.41
CA THR A 44 1.24 -4.50 9.42
C THR A 44 1.61 -3.16 10.02
N GLY A 45 0.62 -2.30 10.22
CA GLY A 45 0.82 -1.03 10.89
C GLY A 45 -0.42 -0.15 10.89
N SER A 46 -0.18 1.14 10.84
CA SER A 46 -1.19 2.19 10.96
C SER A 46 -1.16 3.07 9.72
N TYR A 47 -2.32 3.62 9.35
CA TYR A 47 -2.38 4.66 8.32
C TYR A 47 -3.11 5.88 8.86
N THR A 48 -2.75 7.05 8.35
CA THR A 48 -3.34 8.33 8.69
C THR A 48 -3.48 9.14 7.41
N TYR A 49 -4.67 9.69 7.19
CA TYR A 49 -4.95 10.49 6.00
C TYR A 49 -5.38 11.88 6.43
N ASP A 50 -4.68 12.89 5.90
CA ASP A 50 -4.90 14.30 6.25
C ASP A 50 -5.77 15.04 5.21
N GLY A 51 -6.33 14.33 4.23
CA GLY A 51 -7.12 14.94 3.13
C GLY A 51 -6.33 15.24 1.86
N ASP A 52 -4.99 15.33 1.94
CA ASP A 52 -4.10 15.52 0.79
C ASP A 52 -2.98 14.46 0.77
N ARG A 53 -2.43 14.12 1.95
CA ARG A 53 -1.34 13.16 2.11
C ARG A 53 -1.80 11.94 2.89
N LEU A 54 -1.32 10.78 2.46
CA LEU A 54 -1.46 9.54 3.19
C LEU A 54 -0.14 9.25 3.89
N GLU A 55 -0.16 9.24 5.21
CA GLU A 55 0.94 8.77 6.03
C GLU A 55 0.66 7.31 6.40
N VAL A 56 1.53 6.41 5.94
CA VAL A 56 1.41 4.99 6.25
C VAL A 56 2.60 4.58 7.10
N ALA A 57 2.34 4.37 8.38
CA ALA A 57 3.30 3.83 9.33
C ALA A 57 3.15 2.30 9.36
N ALA A 58 3.71 1.64 8.35
CA ALA A 58 3.71 0.18 8.25
C ALA A 58 5.07 -0.40 8.58
N ALA A 59 5.07 -1.48 9.37
CA ALA A 59 6.22 -2.31 9.60
C ALA A 59 6.05 -3.62 8.82
N THR A 60 7.10 -4.04 8.12
CA THR A 60 7.14 -5.39 7.55
C THR A 60 8.01 -6.27 8.42
N THR A 61 7.63 -7.54 8.52
CA THR A 61 8.56 -8.52 9.09
C THR A 61 9.58 -8.82 8.02
N LYS A 62 10.82 -8.33 8.14
CA LYS A 62 11.92 -8.71 7.23
C LYS A 62 12.18 -10.21 7.35
N ARG A 63 11.43 -11.06 6.65
CA ARG A 63 11.92 -12.42 6.35
C ARG A 63 12.93 -12.27 5.23
N ALA A 64 14.00 -13.05 5.31
CA ALA A 64 15.03 -13.13 4.29
C ALA A 64 14.47 -13.78 3.03
N CYS A 65 13.67 -13.03 2.30
CA CYS A 65 13.19 -13.38 0.99
C CYS A 65 14.29 -13.06 -0.03
N LEU A 66 14.88 -14.10 -0.62
CA LEU A 66 15.86 -13.95 -1.68
C LEU A 66 15.14 -13.63 -3.01
N GLY A 67 15.63 -12.63 -3.76
CA GLY A 67 15.16 -12.29 -5.11
C GLY A 67 14.12 -11.17 -5.20
N ALA A 68 13.28 -11.23 -6.23
CA ALA A 68 12.35 -10.15 -6.65
C ALA A 68 11.35 -9.68 -5.57
N GLY A 69 11.05 -10.52 -4.57
CA GLY A 69 10.18 -10.14 -3.44
C GLY A 69 10.76 -9.04 -2.56
N ASN A 70 12.09 -8.96 -2.42
CA ASN A 70 12.76 -7.93 -1.61
C ASN A 70 12.74 -6.56 -2.30
N GLU A 71 12.88 -6.52 -3.64
CA GLU A 71 12.81 -5.27 -4.40
C GLU A 71 11.40 -4.66 -4.38
N ALA A 72 10.37 -5.49 -4.55
CA ALA A 72 8.99 -5.05 -4.46
C ALA A 72 8.66 -4.49 -3.05
N GLU A 73 9.10 -5.18 -2.00
CA GLU A 73 8.95 -4.69 -0.62
C GLU A 73 9.68 -3.37 -0.39
N ALA A 74 10.97 -3.29 -0.79
CA ALA A 74 11.77 -2.08 -0.60
C ALA A 74 11.18 -0.88 -1.35
N LEU A 75 10.65 -1.11 -2.57
CA LEU A 75 9.99 -0.07 -3.34
C LEU A 75 8.70 0.40 -2.68
N MET A 76 7.90 -0.54 -2.16
CA MET A 76 6.66 -0.22 -1.45
C MET A 76 6.95 0.53 -0.14
N LEU A 77 7.94 0.09 0.66
CA LEU A 77 8.37 0.78 1.88
C LEU A 77 8.90 2.18 1.59
N ALA A 78 9.69 2.36 0.52
CA ALA A 78 10.16 3.68 0.10
C ALA A 78 8.99 4.59 -0.27
N ILE A 79 7.99 4.06 -0.99
CA ILE A 79 6.78 4.80 -1.35
C ILE A 79 6.01 5.23 -0.10
N LEU A 80 5.77 4.31 0.84
CA LEU A 80 5.02 4.58 2.07
C LEU A 80 5.75 5.55 3.00
N ALA A 81 7.08 5.43 3.11
CA ALA A 81 7.92 6.35 3.87
C ALA A 81 7.92 7.78 3.29
N GLY A 82 7.73 7.91 1.97
CA GLY A 82 7.67 9.19 1.25
C GLY A 82 6.37 9.99 1.43
N ARG A 83 5.44 9.55 2.29
CA ARG A 83 4.12 10.19 2.52
C ARG A 83 3.37 10.44 1.20
N PRO A 84 3.02 9.38 0.46
CA PRO A 84 2.45 9.52 -0.87
C PRO A 84 1.09 10.21 -0.79
N ARG A 85 0.76 10.94 -1.84
CA ARG A 85 -0.62 11.39 -2.08
C ARG A 85 -1.44 10.17 -2.49
N ALA A 86 -2.51 9.91 -1.76
CA ALA A 86 -3.46 8.86 -2.10
C ALA A 86 -4.65 9.47 -2.85
N ALA A 87 -4.87 8.99 -4.06
CA ALA A 87 -6.02 9.33 -4.89
C ALA A 87 -6.80 8.05 -5.19
N ILE A 88 -8.07 8.00 -4.80
CA ILE A 88 -8.97 6.92 -5.21
C ILE A 88 -9.73 7.37 -6.44
N SER A 89 -9.73 6.53 -7.48
CA SER A 89 -10.52 6.70 -8.69
C SER A 89 -11.38 5.45 -8.88
N GLY A 90 -12.62 5.49 -8.40
CA GLY A 90 -13.55 4.35 -8.43
C GLY A 90 -13.01 3.15 -7.65
N ASN A 91 -12.61 2.11 -8.38
CA ASN A 91 -12.04 0.87 -7.82
C ASN A 91 -10.51 0.84 -7.86
N LYS A 92 -9.85 1.95 -8.18
CA LYS A 92 -8.38 2.03 -8.21
C LYS A 92 -7.86 3.02 -7.18
N LEU A 93 -6.83 2.61 -6.44
CA LEU A 93 -6.08 3.46 -5.53
C LEU A 93 -4.74 3.79 -6.16
N ILE A 94 -4.46 5.08 -6.33
CA ILE A 94 -3.25 5.60 -6.93
C ILE A 94 -2.48 6.31 -5.83
N LEU A 95 -1.33 5.77 -5.47
CA LEU A 95 -0.38 6.36 -4.52
C LEU A 95 0.73 7.03 -5.32
N THR A 96 0.90 8.34 -5.17
CA THR A 96 1.95 9.09 -5.84
C THR A 96 2.89 9.71 -4.81
N THR A 97 4.16 9.33 -4.84
CA THR A 97 5.18 9.94 -3.99
C THR A 97 5.77 11.21 -4.59
N PRO A 98 6.28 12.12 -3.75
CA PRO A 98 7.10 13.24 -4.20
C PRO A 98 8.38 12.80 -4.95
N ASP A 99 8.90 11.60 -4.68
CA ASP A 99 10.02 10.98 -5.43
C ASP A 99 9.69 10.61 -6.89
N GLY A 100 8.45 10.84 -7.34
CA GLY A 100 8.00 10.51 -8.70
C GLY A 100 7.60 9.06 -8.90
N LYS A 101 7.67 8.22 -7.86
CA LYS A 101 7.14 6.85 -7.92
C LYS A 101 5.62 6.88 -7.74
N ARG A 102 4.92 6.14 -8.61
CA ARG A 102 3.48 5.91 -8.50
C ARG A 102 3.21 4.42 -8.31
N LEU A 103 2.26 4.09 -7.46
CA LEU A 103 1.76 2.73 -7.27
C LEU A 103 0.25 2.73 -7.49
N GLU A 104 -0.21 1.89 -8.41
CA GLU A 104 -1.61 1.72 -8.72
C GLU A 104 -2.05 0.38 -8.11
N LEU A 105 -3.17 0.41 -7.39
CA LEU A 105 -3.76 -0.70 -6.68
C LEU A 105 -5.21 -0.83 -7.12
N ASP A 106 -5.74 -2.04 -7.18
CA ASP A 106 -7.12 -2.33 -7.54
C ASP A 106 -7.89 -2.85 -6.33
N ARG A 107 -9.15 -2.44 -6.18
CA ARG A 107 -10.03 -2.83 -5.09
C ARG A 107 -10.52 -4.26 -5.35
N ASN A 108 -10.22 -5.16 -4.43
CA ASN A 108 -10.74 -6.53 -4.43
C ASN A 108 -11.99 -6.65 -3.54
#